data_AF-A0A917V3P5-F1
#
_entry.id   AF-A0A917V3P5-F1
#
_cell.length_a   1.000
_cell.length_b   1.000
_cell.length_c   1.000
_cell.angle_alpha   90.00
_cell.angle_beta   90.00
_cell.angle_gamma   90.00
#
_symmetry.space_group_name_H-M   'P 1'
#
loop_
_entity.id
_entity.type
_entity.pdbx_description
1 polymer ?
#
loop_
_entity_poly.entity_id
_entity_poly.type
_entity_poly.pdbx_seq_one_letter_code
_entity_poly.pdbx_strand_id
1 'polypeptide(L)'
;MFIQTEATPNPATLKFLPGRVVMERGTFDARAAEGAEGSPLAQRLFAIPGVAGVFFGYDFVTITKGEGEWQHLKPAILGAIMEHFMSGQPVIAQAGAQGTEDGEEFFEERDADTVATIKDLIETRVRPAVAGDGGDITFRGYRDGIVYLAMKGACAGCPSSTATLKHGIQNLLRHFVPDVQEVQQV
;
A
#
# COMPACT_ATOMS: atom_id res chain seq x y z
N MET A 1 0.99 24.53 5.78
CA MET A 1 0.80 23.07 5.92
C MET A 1 2.13 22.46 6.31
N PHE A 2 2.19 21.57 7.31
CA PHE A 2 3.43 20.90 7.72
C PHE A 2 3.33 19.42 7.39
N ILE A 3 4.30 18.90 6.64
CA ILE A 3 4.33 17.51 6.18
C ILE A 3 5.49 16.81 6.89
N GLN A 4 5.19 15.79 7.67
CA GLN A 4 6.21 14.94 8.30
C GLN A 4 6.66 13.85 7.33
N THR A 5 7.87 13.33 7.53
CA THR A 5 8.39 12.21 6.74
C THR A 5 8.93 11.13 7.65
N GLU A 6 8.58 9.88 7.35
CA GLU A 6 9.00 8.70 8.09
C GLU A 6 9.72 7.73 7.15
N ALA A 7 10.82 7.15 7.62
CA ALA A 7 11.49 6.07 6.93
C ALA A 7 10.62 4.81 6.97
N THR A 8 10.65 4.03 5.89
CA THR A 8 9.99 2.72 5.82
C THR A 8 11.05 1.62 5.87
N PRO A 9 10.66 0.36 6.17
CA PRO A 9 11.59 -0.76 6.08
C PRO A 9 12.20 -1.00 4.69
N ASN A 10 11.57 -0.46 3.64
CA ASN A 10 12.08 -0.50 2.27
C ASN A 10 12.87 0.80 1.96
N PRO A 11 14.19 0.73 1.69
CA PRO A 11 15.02 1.92 1.48
C PRO A 11 14.67 2.70 0.20
N ALA A 12 13.98 2.07 -0.75
CA ALA A 12 13.48 2.72 -1.96
C ALA A 12 12.17 3.49 -1.71
N THR A 13 11.59 3.42 -0.51
CA THR A 13 10.33 4.10 -0.18
C THR A 13 10.44 5.04 1.01
N LEU A 14 9.69 6.14 0.95
CA LEU A 14 9.57 7.10 2.03
C LEU A 14 8.10 7.47 2.24
N LYS A 15 7.66 7.51 3.50
CA LYS A 15 6.30 7.86 3.89
C LYS A 15 6.23 9.35 4.23
N PHE A 16 5.20 10.01 3.74
CA PHE A 16 4.91 11.42 3.93
C PHE A 16 3.55 11.56 4.61
N LEU A 17 3.49 12.25 5.75
CA LEU A 17 2.28 12.47 6.53
C LEU A 17 1.85 13.93 6.39
N PRO A 18 0.82 14.25 5.58
CA PRO A 18 0.42 15.63 5.34
C PRO A 18 -0.34 16.27 6.53
N GLY A 19 -0.60 15.50 7.60
CA GLY A 19 -1.35 15.95 8.77
C GLY A 19 -2.85 16.06 8.53
N ARG A 20 -3.38 15.33 7.54
CA ARG A 20 -4.80 15.25 7.18
C ARG A 20 -5.08 13.94 6.46
N VAL A 21 -6.37 13.60 6.36
CA VAL A 21 -6.84 12.46 5.57
C VAL A 21 -6.48 12.66 4.09
N VAL A 22 -5.88 11.64 3.50
CA VAL A 22 -5.52 11.53 2.08
C VAL A 22 -6.55 10.67 1.35
N MET A 23 -6.87 9.49 1.89
CA MET A 23 -7.90 8.58 1.38
C MET A 23 -8.90 8.26 2.48
N GLU A 24 -10.15 8.66 2.34
CA GLU A 24 -11.19 8.31 3.33
C GLU A 24 -11.55 6.81 3.29
N ARG A 25 -11.43 6.18 2.11
CA ARG A 25 -11.79 4.78 1.89
C ARG A 25 -10.80 4.15 0.92
N GLY A 26 -10.47 2.88 1.19
CA GLY A 26 -9.56 2.10 0.37
C GLY A 26 -8.16 2.70 0.33
N THR A 27 -7.40 2.24 -0.65
CA THR A 27 -6.04 2.69 -0.93
C THR A 27 -5.87 2.93 -2.41
N PHE A 28 -4.87 3.73 -2.79
CA PHE A 28 -4.48 3.94 -4.18
C PHE A 28 -3.05 3.46 -4.35
N ASP A 29 -2.79 2.63 -5.36
CA ASP A 29 -1.45 2.13 -5.68
C ASP A 29 -1.19 2.31 -7.18
N ALA A 30 -0.17 3.10 -7.53
CA ALA A 30 0.29 3.24 -8.90
C ALA A 30 1.80 3.02 -8.94
N ARG A 31 2.22 2.04 -9.75
CA ARG A 31 3.62 1.61 -9.91
C ARG A 31 4.31 2.20 -11.15
N ALA A 32 3.59 3.03 -11.89
CA ALA A 32 4.07 3.75 -13.06
C ALA A 32 3.15 4.95 -13.31
N ALA A 33 3.61 5.92 -14.11
CA ALA A 33 2.90 7.15 -14.38
C ALA A 33 1.54 6.93 -15.08
N GLU A 34 1.44 5.87 -15.88
CA GLU A 34 0.20 5.46 -16.56
C GLU A 34 -0.87 5.04 -15.56
N GLY A 35 -0.48 4.46 -14.42
CA GLY A 35 -1.39 4.10 -13.34
C GLY A 35 -1.87 5.29 -12.50
N ALA A 36 -1.36 6.51 -12.76
CA ALA A 36 -1.76 7.73 -12.06
C ALA A 36 -3.09 8.30 -12.54
N GLU A 37 -3.67 7.70 -13.60
CA GLU A 37 -4.99 8.07 -14.11
C GLU A 37 -6.03 8.05 -12.98
N GLY A 38 -6.85 9.10 -12.93
CA GLY A 38 -7.84 9.25 -11.86
C GLY A 38 -7.31 9.90 -10.57
N SER A 39 -6.02 10.23 -10.43
CA SER A 39 -5.52 11.00 -9.28
C SER A 39 -4.70 12.23 -9.68
N PRO A 40 -5.23 13.46 -9.49
CA PRO A 40 -4.47 14.69 -9.71
C PRO A 40 -3.24 14.82 -8.79
N LEU A 41 -3.27 14.21 -7.59
CA LEU A 41 -2.11 14.14 -6.71
C LEU A 41 -1.04 13.22 -7.29
N ALA A 42 -1.42 12.00 -7.71
CA ALA A 42 -0.49 11.03 -8.30
C ALA A 42 0.17 11.59 -9.55
N GLN A 43 -0.59 12.19 -10.45
CA GLN A 43 -0.07 12.80 -11.69
C GLN A 43 0.98 13.88 -11.39
N ARG A 44 0.72 14.74 -10.39
CA ARG A 44 1.68 15.77 -9.96
C ARG A 44 2.95 15.15 -9.37
N LEU A 45 2.82 14.05 -8.62
CA LEU A 45 3.96 13.35 -8.03
C LEU A 45 4.81 12.64 -9.10
N PHE A 46 4.20 11.97 -10.07
CA PHE A 46 4.93 11.32 -11.17
C PHE A 46 5.58 12.31 -12.14
N ALA A 47 5.13 13.57 -12.18
CA ALA A 47 5.82 14.62 -12.93
C ALA A 47 7.22 14.96 -12.36
N ILE A 48 7.54 14.51 -11.14
CA ILE A 48 8.85 14.68 -10.52
C ILE A 48 9.80 13.58 -11.04
N PRO A 49 10.90 13.94 -11.74
CA PRO A 49 11.87 12.96 -12.19
C PRO A 49 12.44 12.13 -11.04
N GLY A 50 12.44 10.81 -11.20
CA GLY A 50 12.92 9.86 -10.18
C GLY A 50 11.82 9.31 -9.26
N VAL A 51 10.57 9.75 -9.38
CA VAL A 51 9.43 9.06 -8.75
C VAL A 51 9.02 7.86 -9.62
N ALA A 52 9.10 6.65 -9.06
CA ALA A 52 8.76 5.40 -9.73
C ALA A 52 7.42 4.81 -9.26
N GLY A 53 6.93 5.19 -8.09
CA GLY A 53 5.65 4.73 -7.58
C GLY A 53 5.06 5.66 -6.54
N VAL A 54 3.74 5.67 -6.44
CA VAL A 54 2.98 6.44 -5.47
C VAL A 54 1.92 5.54 -4.87
N PHE A 55 1.77 5.63 -3.56
CA PHE A 55 0.76 4.89 -2.81
C PHE A 55 0.09 5.82 -1.81
N PHE A 56 -1.24 5.80 -1.74
CA PHE A 56 -2.01 6.58 -0.78
C PHE A 56 -2.72 5.67 0.21
N GLY A 57 -2.37 5.85 1.49
CA GLY A 57 -3.09 5.31 2.62
C GLY A 57 -4.09 6.32 3.20
N TYR A 58 -4.62 6.01 4.39
CA TYR A 58 -5.66 6.83 5.03
C TYR A 58 -5.22 8.28 5.24
N ASP A 59 -4.06 8.51 5.85
CA ASP A 59 -3.53 9.83 6.22
C ASP A 59 -2.07 10.05 5.77
N PHE A 60 -1.59 9.20 4.87
CA PHE A 60 -0.21 9.24 4.38
C PHE A 60 -0.10 8.98 2.88
N VAL A 61 1.01 9.43 2.32
CA VAL A 61 1.46 9.17 0.96
C VAL A 61 2.82 8.47 1.05
N THR A 62 2.97 7.30 0.44
CA THR A 62 4.26 6.64 0.28
C THR A 62 4.75 6.84 -1.14
N ILE A 63 6.01 7.26 -1.29
CA ILE A 63 6.66 7.41 -2.59
C ILE A 63 7.73 6.34 -2.73
N THR A 64 7.75 5.66 -3.87
CA THR A 64 8.84 4.81 -4.31
C THR A 64 9.73 5.59 -5.26
N LYS A 65 11.03 5.69 -4.94
CA LYS A 65 12.01 6.28 -5.85
C LYS A 65 12.49 5.25 -6.87
N GLY A 66 12.69 5.70 -8.10
CA GLY A 66 13.47 5.00 -9.10
C GLY A 66 14.95 5.36 -8.94
N GLU A 67 15.52 5.97 -9.97
CA GLU A 67 16.87 6.51 -9.92
C GLU A 67 16.94 7.83 -9.15
N GLY A 68 18.06 8.06 -8.46
CA GLY A 68 18.33 9.30 -7.72
C GLY A 68 18.29 9.16 -6.19
N GLU A 69 18.54 10.30 -5.54
CA GLU A 69 18.75 10.40 -4.10
C GLU A 69 17.61 11.15 -3.39
N TRP A 70 17.24 10.67 -2.20
CA TRP A 70 16.17 11.27 -1.40
C TRP A 70 16.40 12.73 -1.05
N GLN A 71 17.66 13.17 -0.94
CA GLN A 71 18.02 14.56 -0.66
C GLN A 71 17.51 15.54 -1.74
N HIS A 72 17.41 15.09 -2.98
CA HIS A 72 16.90 15.89 -4.11
C HIS A 72 15.40 15.69 -4.33
N LEU A 73 14.92 14.45 -4.18
CA LEU A 73 13.51 14.13 -4.37
C LEU A 73 12.61 14.73 -3.29
N LYS A 74 13.06 14.69 -2.03
CA LYS A 74 12.24 15.07 -0.87
C LYS A 74 11.74 16.52 -0.94
N PRO A 75 12.55 17.55 -1.24
CA PRO A 75 12.05 18.91 -1.40
C PRO A 75 10.98 19.05 -2.49
N ALA A 76 11.17 18.40 -3.64
CA ALA A 76 10.23 18.46 -4.76
C ALA A 76 8.89 17.78 -4.41
N ILE A 77 8.93 16.62 -3.77
CA ILE A 77 7.74 15.87 -3.33
C ILE A 77 6.96 16.67 -2.28
N LEU A 78 7.66 17.25 -1.29
CA LEU A 78 7.02 18.11 -0.28
C LEU A 78 6.30 19.30 -0.92
N GLY A 79 6.95 19.94 -1.90
CA GLY A 79 6.35 21.02 -2.68
C GLY A 79 5.10 20.57 -3.42
N ALA A 80 5.15 19.44 -4.13
CA ALA A 80 4.02 18.91 -4.90
C ALA A 80 2.83 18.53 -4.01
N ILE A 81 3.06 17.88 -2.87
CA ILE A 81 1.99 17.54 -1.90
C ILE A 81 1.38 18.82 -1.35
N MET A 82 2.20 19.79 -0.95
CA MET A 82 1.72 21.05 -0.40
C MET A 82 0.88 21.83 -1.40
N GLU A 83 1.37 21.97 -2.64
CA GLU A 83 0.66 22.64 -3.72
C GLU A 83 -0.70 21.98 -4.00
N HIS A 84 -0.73 20.64 -4.10
CA HIS A 84 -1.97 19.91 -4.32
C HIS A 84 -3.02 20.22 -3.25
N PHE A 85 -2.67 20.06 -1.97
CA PHE A 85 -3.62 20.30 -0.88
C PHE A 85 -3.98 21.78 -0.69
N MET A 86 -3.12 22.71 -1.12
CA MET A 86 -3.45 24.14 -1.14
C MET A 86 -4.33 24.52 -2.32
N SER A 87 -4.28 23.79 -3.43
CA SER A 87 -5.12 24.03 -4.61
C SER A 87 -6.59 23.64 -4.39
N GLY A 88 -6.89 22.78 -3.40
CA GLY A 88 -8.23 22.27 -3.14
C GLY A 88 -8.72 21.23 -4.17
N GLN A 89 -7.87 20.80 -5.09
CA GLN A 89 -8.16 19.68 -5.99
C GLN A 89 -8.38 18.38 -5.19
N PRO A 90 -9.24 17.48 -5.67
CA PRO A 90 -9.43 16.19 -5.01
C PRO A 90 -8.20 15.29 -5.22
N VAL A 91 -7.91 14.43 -4.22
CA VAL A 91 -6.84 13.43 -4.31
C VAL A 91 -7.15 12.40 -5.41
N ILE A 92 -8.41 11.97 -5.50
CA ILE A 92 -8.95 11.10 -6.56
C ILE A 92 -10.05 11.86 -7.31
N ALA A 93 -9.96 11.94 -8.63
CA ALA A 93 -11.01 12.49 -9.48
C ALA A 93 -12.25 11.58 -9.45
N GLN A 94 -13.46 12.16 -9.51
CA GLN A 94 -14.74 11.45 -9.31
C GLN A 94 -14.98 10.23 -10.24
N ALA A 95 -14.24 10.11 -11.36
CA ALA A 95 -14.30 8.97 -12.27
C ALA A 95 -13.31 7.83 -11.94
N GLY A 96 -12.38 8.04 -11.01
CA GLY A 96 -11.39 7.06 -10.55
C GLY A 96 -11.72 6.41 -9.20
N ALA A 97 -12.95 6.61 -8.69
CA ALA A 97 -13.42 6.02 -7.43
C ALA A 97 -13.80 4.53 -7.55
N GLN A 98 -13.29 3.83 -8.56
CA GLN A 98 -13.19 2.39 -8.50
C GLN A 98 -11.94 2.10 -7.68
N GLY A 99 -12.13 1.73 -6.40
CA GLY A 99 -11.06 1.12 -5.63
C GLY A 99 -10.38 0.08 -6.51
N THR A 100 -9.04 0.08 -6.50
CA THR A 100 -8.21 -0.84 -7.29
C THR A 100 -8.95 -2.16 -7.43
N GLU A 101 -9.24 -2.60 -8.65
CA GLU A 101 -9.82 -3.90 -8.94
C GLU A 101 -8.90 -4.93 -8.29
N ASP A 102 -9.16 -5.23 -7.03
CA ASP A 102 -8.61 -6.35 -6.33
C ASP A 102 -9.26 -7.50 -7.07
N GLY A 103 -8.57 -8.00 -8.10
CA GLY A 103 -9.08 -9.05 -8.98
C GLY A 103 -9.66 -10.24 -8.21
N GLU A 104 -10.39 -11.09 -8.89
CA GLU A 104 -11.27 -12.07 -8.25
C GLU A 104 -10.59 -12.88 -7.12
N GLU A 105 -11.17 -12.80 -5.93
CA GLU A 105 -10.74 -13.64 -4.82
C GLU A 105 -11.09 -15.10 -5.12
N PHE A 106 -10.23 -16.03 -4.73
CA PHE A 106 -10.49 -17.46 -4.94
C PHE A 106 -10.35 -18.26 -3.66
N PHE A 107 -11.36 -19.06 -3.34
CA PHE A 107 -11.35 -20.05 -2.27
C PHE A 107 -12.52 -21.01 -2.47
N GLU A 108 -12.48 -22.18 -1.83
CA GLU A 108 -13.59 -23.14 -1.89
C GLU A 108 -14.67 -22.77 -0.86
N GLU A 109 -15.94 -23.04 -1.17
CA GLU A 109 -17.07 -22.73 -0.28
C GLU A 109 -16.91 -23.39 1.11
N ARG A 110 -16.33 -24.60 1.16
CA ARG A 110 -16.04 -25.31 2.41
C ARG A 110 -15.06 -24.56 3.34
N ASP A 111 -14.24 -23.67 2.78
CA ASP A 111 -13.23 -22.91 3.52
C ASP A 111 -13.72 -21.50 3.91
N ALA A 112 -15.00 -21.17 3.68
CA ALA A 112 -15.54 -19.82 3.90
C ALA A 112 -15.30 -19.29 5.33
N ASP A 113 -15.48 -20.13 6.36
CA ASP A 113 -15.26 -19.75 7.77
C ASP A 113 -13.78 -19.49 8.07
N THR A 114 -12.90 -20.33 7.50
CA THR A 114 -11.44 -20.17 7.59
C THR A 114 -11.01 -18.86 6.92
N VAL A 115 -11.54 -18.58 5.73
CA VAL A 115 -11.27 -17.34 4.98
C VAL A 115 -11.78 -16.12 5.73
N ALA A 116 -12.98 -16.17 6.32
CA ALA A 116 -13.50 -15.08 7.14
C ALA A 116 -12.58 -14.76 8.32
N THR A 117 -12.07 -15.79 9.00
CA THR A 117 -11.11 -15.64 10.10
C THR A 117 -9.78 -15.06 9.63
N ILE A 118 -9.24 -15.53 8.50
CA ILE A 118 -8.01 -14.99 7.91
C ILE A 118 -8.18 -13.50 7.58
N LYS A 119 -9.29 -13.12 6.96
CA LYS A 119 -9.58 -11.73 6.62
C LYS A 119 -9.71 -10.84 7.87
N ASP A 120 -10.38 -11.31 8.90
CA ASP A 120 -10.48 -10.58 10.18
C ASP A 120 -9.11 -10.34 10.82
N LEU A 121 -8.24 -11.36 10.86
CA LEU A 121 -6.88 -11.23 11.38
C LEU A 121 -6.04 -10.26 10.55
N ILE A 122 -6.18 -10.31 9.23
CA ILE A 122 -5.52 -9.37 8.31
C ILE A 122 -5.96 -7.94 8.64
N GLU A 123 -7.26 -7.69 8.73
CA GLU A 123 -7.81 -6.35 8.97
C GLU A 123 -7.44 -5.80 10.35
N THR A 124 -7.58 -6.61 11.39
CA THR A 124 -7.47 -6.16 12.78
C THR A 124 -6.03 -6.13 13.30
N ARG A 125 -5.12 -6.94 12.72
CA ARG A 125 -3.75 -7.09 13.24
C ARG A 125 -2.67 -6.80 12.22
N VAL A 126 -2.83 -7.22 10.97
CA VAL A 126 -1.76 -7.14 9.98
C VAL A 126 -1.76 -5.79 9.27
N ARG A 127 -2.90 -5.36 8.70
CA ARG A 127 -3.02 -4.09 7.98
C ARG A 127 -2.60 -2.88 8.81
N PRO A 128 -2.91 -2.76 10.12
CA PRO A 128 -2.45 -1.64 10.93
C PRO A 128 -0.92 -1.54 11.02
N ALA A 129 -0.23 -2.68 11.18
CA ALA A 129 1.22 -2.71 11.22
C ALA A 129 1.82 -2.34 9.85
N VAL A 130 1.26 -2.90 8.78
CA VAL A 130 1.67 -2.64 7.39
C VAL A 130 1.47 -1.17 6.98
N ALA A 131 0.36 -0.56 7.39
CA ALA A 131 0.10 0.87 7.18
C ALA A 131 1.09 1.75 7.96
N GLY A 132 1.50 1.31 9.16
CA GLY A 132 2.61 1.89 9.91
C GLY A 132 3.88 1.96 9.05
N ASP A 133 4.20 0.87 8.38
CA ASP A 133 5.36 0.73 7.48
C ASP A 133 5.18 1.40 6.10
N GLY A 134 4.02 2.02 5.83
CA GLY A 134 3.76 2.77 4.60
C GLY A 134 3.28 1.91 3.42
N GLY A 135 2.73 0.72 3.67
CA GLY A 135 2.12 -0.13 2.67
C GLY A 135 0.66 -0.50 2.96
N ASP A 136 0.14 -1.47 2.23
CA ASP A 136 -1.12 -2.16 2.52
C ASP A 136 -1.06 -3.60 2.00
N ILE A 137 -1.97 -4.45 2.47
CA ILE A 137 -2.14 -5.81 1.97
C ILE A 137 -3.61 -6.12 1.69
N THR A 138 -3.87 -6.80 0.59
CA THR A 138 -5.20 -7.34 0.25
C THR A 138 -5.15 -8.86 0.21
N PHE A 139 -6.15 -9.52 0.78
CA PHE A 139 -6.39 -10.95 0.57
C PHE A 139 -6.76 -11.23 -0.90
N ARG A 140 -6.20 -12.31 -1.47
CA ARG A 140 -6.41 -12.72 -2.87
C ARG A 140 -6.99 -14.12 -2.98
N GLY A 141 -6.71 -14.99 -2.02
CA GLY A 141 -7.28 -16.31 -2.04
C GLY A 141 -6.74 -17.23 -0.98
N TYR A 142 -7.39 -18.37 -0.85
CA TYR A 142 -6.99 -19.46 0.02
C TYR A 142 -7.23 -20.79 -0.67
N ARG A 143 -6.21 -21.65 -0.71
CA ARG A 143 -6.30 -23.00 -1.27
C ARG A 143 -5.24 -23.90 -0.68
N ASP A 144 -5.61 -25.12 -0.30
CA ASP A 144 -4.68 -26.16 0.19
C ASP A 144 -3.74 -25.67 1.32
N GLY A 145 -4.26 -24.85 2.25
CA GLY A 145 -3.48 -24.27 3.34
C GLY A 145 -2.60 -23.07 2.95
N ILE A 146 -2.67 -22.60 1.70
CA ILE A 146 -1.88 -21.46 1.21
C ILE A 146 -2.75 -20.22 1.14
N VAL A 147 -2.34 -19.15 1.83
CA VAL A 147 -2.97 -17.82 1.78
C VAL A 147 -2.24 -16.97 0.75
N TYR A 148 -2.97 -16.43 -0.22
CA TYR A 148 -2.45 -15.56 -1.26
C TYR A 148 -2.78 -14.10 -0.93
N LEU A 149 -1.76 -13.24 -0.91
CA LEU A 149 -1.88 -11.82 -0.58
C LEU A 149 -1.26 -10.95 -1.66
N ALA A 150 -1.91 -9.84 -1.98
CA ALA A 150 -1.32 -8.77 -2.77
C ALA A 150 -0.72 -7.73 -1.82
N MET A 151 0.55 -7.41 -1.99
CA MET A 151 1.24 -6.35 -1.23
C MET A 151 1.28 -5.06 -2.04
N LYS A 152 1.00 -3.93 -1.40
CA LYS A 152 0.94 -2.57 -2.00
C LYS A 152 1.86 -1.60 -1.25
N GLY A 153 2.23 -0.50 -1.91
CA GLY A 153 3.07 0.55 -1.32
C GLY A 153 4.46 0.05 -0.91
N ALA A 154 4.94 0.42 0.29
CA ALA A 154 6.28 0.08 0.77
C ALA A 154 6.55 -1.44 0.85
N CYS A 155 5.50 -2.25 0.97
CA CYS A 155 5.59 -3.71 1.08
C CYS A 155 5.80 -4.40 -0.28
N ALA A 156 5.65 -3.68 -1.38
CA ALA A 156 5.87 -4.19 -2.73
C ALA A 156 7.32 -3.91 -3.20
N GLY A 157 7.93 -4.86 -3.91
CA GLY A 157 9.13 -4.61 -4.73
C GLY A 157 10.49 -4.63 -4.01
N CYS A 158 10.55 -4.96 -2.72
CA CYS A 158 11.83 -5.14 -2.01
C CYS A 158 11.94 -6.56 -1.42
N PRO A 159 12.86 -7.42 -1.93
CA PRO A 159 12.95 -8.83 -1.50
C PRO A 159 13.15 -9.02 0.01
N SER A 160 13.90 -8.13 0.67
CA SER A 160 14.18 -8.22 2.11
C SER A 160 12.95 -7.87 2.96
N SER A 161 12.21 -6.82 2.58
CA SER A 161 10.98 -6.40 3.27
C SER A 161 9.86 -7.42 3.05
N THR A 162 9.71 -7.93 1.82
CA THR A 162 8.72 -8.95 1.46
C THR A 162 8.94 -10.25 2.24
N ALA A 163 10.18 -10.73 2.33
CA ALA A 163 10.47 -11.96 3.07
C ALA A 163 10.13 -11.82 4.55
N THR A 164 10.59 -10.76 5.22
CA THR A 164 10.35 -10.56 6.65
C THR A 164 8.86 -10.42 6.96
N LEU A 165 8.14 -9.62 6.16
CA LEU A 165 6.70 -9.43 6.31
C LEU A 165 5.93 -10.75 6.09
N LYS A 166 6.24 -11.48 5.01
CA LYS A 166 5.64 -12.80 4.73
C LYS A 166 5.79 -13.76 5.91
N HIS A 167 6.98 -13.86 6.50
CA HIS A 167 7.20 -14.71 7.66
C HIS A 167 6.40 -14.26 8.89
N GLY A 168 6.35 -12.94 9.15
CA GLY A 168 5.56 -12.38 10.25
C GLY A 168 4.07 -12.72 10.12
N ILE A 169 3.50 -12.51 8.93
CA ILE A 169 2.10 -12.81 8.64
C ILE A 169 1.84 -14.31 8.76
N GLN A 170 2.69 -15.14 8.17
CA GLN A 170 2.53 -16.60 8.22
C GLN A 170 2.54 -17.13 9.66
N ASN A 171 3.43 -16.62 10.52
CA ASN A 171 3.49 -17.03 11.91
C ASN A 171 2.23 -16.61 12.69
N LEU A 172 1.72 -15.40 12.43
CA LEU A 172 0.47 -14.93 13.02
C LEU A 172 -0.71 -15.80 12.58
N LEU A 173 -0.86 -16.02 11.28
CA LEU A 173 -1.97 -16.80 10.73
C LEU A 173 -1.93 -18.24 11.22
N ARG A 174 -0.77 -18.91 11.22
CA ARG A 174 -0.60 -20.27 11.77
C ARG A 174 -1.00 -20.39 13.23
N HIS A 175 -0.81 -19.33 14.02
CA HIS A 175 -1.15 -19.34 15.45
C HIS A 175 -2.68 -19.33 15.67
N PHE A 176 -3.42 -18.57 14.87
CA PHE A 176 -4.87 -18.42 15.03
C PHE A 176 -5.69 -19.32 14.10
N VAL A 177 -5.10 -19.78 13.00
CA VAL A 177 -5.71 -20.61 11.95
C VAL A 177 -4.74 -21.75 11.62
N PRO A 178 -4.79 -22.88 12.35
CA PRO A 178 -3.84 -23.98 12.21
C PRO A 178 -3.78 -24.62 10.82
N ASP A 179 -4.85 -24.48 10.02
CA ASP A 179 -4.93 -24.99 8.65
C ASP A 179 -4.05 -24.21 7.67
N VAL A 180 -3.67 -22.97 8.02
CA VAL A 180 -2.75 -22.16 7.22
C VAL A 180 -1.34 -22.74 7.34
N GLN A 181 -0.79 -23.16 6.21
CA GLN A 181 0.56 -23.66 6.08
C GLN A 181 1.48 -22.59 5.49
N GLU A 182 1.08 -21.86 4.46
CA GLU A 182 1.97 -20.90 3.80
C GLU A 182 1.27 -19.60 3.46
N VAL A 183 2.05 -18.52 3.34
CA VAL A 183 1.60 -17.25 2.76
C VAL A 183 2.38 -17.01 1.47
N GLN A 184 1.71 -16.70 0.37
CA GLN A 184 2.35 -16.35 -0.90
C GLN A 184 1.93 -14.95 -1.35
N GLN A 185 2.89 -14.21 -1.92
CA GLN A 185 2.60 -12.95 -2.58
C GLN A 185 2.19 -13.22 -4.03
N VAL A 186 1.18 -12.50 -4.52
CA VAL A 186 0.77 -12.47 -5.93
C VAL A 186 0.77 -11.06 -6.50
#